data_AF-A0A918CNC9-F1
#
_entry.id   AF-A0A918CNC9-F1
#
_cell.length_a   1.000
_cell.length_b   1.000
_cell.length_c   1.000
_cell.angle_alpha   90.00
_cell.angle_beta   90.00
_cell.angle_gamma   90.00
#
_symmetry.space_group_name_H-M   'P 1'
#
loop_
_entity.id
_entity.type
_entity.pdbx_description
1 polymer ?
#
loop_
_entity_poly.entity_id
_entity_poly.type
_entity_poly.pdbx_seq_one_letter_code
_entity_poly.pdbx_strand_id
1 'polypeptide(L)'
;MRVYGTVSDVTLALIAHQIDATFGYAVMKPSVERLYPKYPVVFGPVLYSVPIGMATAQDNSTLRSALNIGMIKVTHDGRYDKLSQKYFSADVRCKRGS
;
A
#
# COMPACT_ATOMS: atom_id res chain seq x y z
N MET A 1 12.99 -20.28 -3.95
CA MET A 1 12.19 -19.04 -3.84
C MET A 1 12.26 -18.33 -5.18
N ARG A 2 11.13 -18.15 -5.88
CA ARG A 2 11.09 -17.39 -7.13
C ARG A 2 10.90 -15.91 -6.79
N VAL A 3 11.67 -15.03 -7.44
CA VAL A 3 11.57 -13.57 -7.27
C VAL A 3 11.01 -12.99 -8.56
N TYR A 4 9.96 -12.18 -8.44
CA TYR A 4 9.31 -11.52 -9.56
C TYR A 4 9.72 -10.04 -9.60
N GLY A 5 9.87 -9.49 -10.80
CA GLY A 5 10.31 -8.10 -10.97
C GLY A 5 9.21 -7.07 -10.65
N THR A 6 7.94 -7.47 -10.77
CA THR A 6 6.80 -6.58 -10.52
C THR A 6 5.68 -7.28 -9.74
N VAL A 7 4.82 -6.45 -9.13
CA VAL A 7 3.59 -6.89 -8.47
C VAL A 7 2.62 -7.55 -9.46
N SER A 8 2.60 -7.08 -10.71
CA SER A 8 1.75 -7.67 -11.76
C SER A 8 2.19 -9.11 -12.08
N ASP A 9 3.50 -9.34 -12.22
CA ASP A 9 4.03 -10.67 -12.56
C ASP A 9 3.71 -11.70 -11.48
N VAL A 10 3.91 -11.35 -10.20
CA VAL A 10 3.59 -12.27 -9.09
C VAL A 10 2.08 -12.50 -8.96
N THR A 11 1.26 -11.49 -9.24
CA THR A 11 -0.21 -11.63 -9.23
C THR A 11 -0.66 -12.58 -10.34
N LEU A 12 -0.11 -12.45 -11.55
CA LEU A 12 -0.40 -13.35 -12.66
C LEU A 12 0.10 -14.78 -12.38
N ALA A 13 1.28 -14.94 -11.78
CA ALA A 13 1.79 -16.25 -11.37
C ALA A 13 0.88 -16.93 -10.34
N LEU A 14 0.33 -16.18 -9.38
CA LEU A 14 -0.64 -16.67 -8.41
C LEU A 14 -1.94 -17.11 -9.10
N ILE A 15 -2.48 -16.25 -9.97
CA ILE A 15 -3.71 -16.53 -10.73
C ILE A 15 -3.55 -17.73 -11.67
N ALA A 16 -2.37 -17.89 -12.28
CA ALA A 16 -2.04 -19.01 -13.15
C ALA A 16 -1.67 -20.29 -12.39
N HIS A 17 -1.84 -20.32 -11.07
CA HIS A 17 -1.50 -21.47 -10.21
C HIS A 17 -0.03 -21.90 -10.30
N GLN A 18 0.88 -20.98 -10.62
CA GLN A 18 2.33 -21.24 -10.64
C GLN A 18 2.98 -21.11 -9.25
N ILE A 19 2.28 -20.45 -8.33
CA ILE A 19 2.59 -20.32 -6.90
C ILE A 19 1.29 -20.40 -6.10
N ASP A 20 1.36 -20.86 -4.86
CA ASP A 20 0.18 -20.99 -3.99
C ASP A 20 -0.10 -19.71 -3.17
N ALA A 21 0.94 -18.95 -2.84
CA ALA A 21 0.85 -17.74 -2.01
C ALA A 21 2.00 -16.76 -2.26
N THR A 22 1.76 -15.49 -1.96
CA THR A 22 2.77 -14.42 -1.94
C THR A 22 2.47 -13.43 -0.82
N PHE A 23 3.47 -12.64 -0.41
CA PHE A 23 3.24 -11.43 0.37
C PHE A 23 2.65 -10.34 -0.53
N GLY A 24 1.76 -9.54 0.03
CA GLY A 24 1.16 -8.38 -0.63
C GLY A 24 0.68 -7.36 0.38
N TYR A 25 0.52 -6.11 -0.03
CA TYR A 25 -0.03 -5.06 0.83
C TYR A 25 -1.54 -5.21 0.95
N ALA A 26 -2.08 -5.08 2.17
CA ALA A 26 -3.53 -5.19 2.41
C ALA A 26 -4.36 -4.21 1.55
N VAL A 27 -3.81 -3.02 1.27
CA VAL A 27 -4.45 -1.99 0.43
C VAL A 27 -4.64 -2.42 -1.03
N MET A 28 -3.97 -3.48 -1.48
CA MET A 28 -4.12 -4.00 -2.83
C MET A 28 -5.42 -4.77 -3.03
N LYS A 29 -6.03 -5.29 -1.97
CA LYS A 29 -7.20 -6.18 -2.04
C LYS A 29 -8.32 -5.62 -2.94
N PRO A 30 -8.81 -4.37 -2.74
CA PRO A 30 -9.87 -3.82 -3.60
C PRO A 30 -9.46 -3.71 -5.07
N SER A 31 -8.17 -3.45 -5.34
CA SER A 31 -7.66 -3.34 -6.72
C SER A 31 -7.56 -4.71 -7.39
N VAL A 32 -7.11 -5.74 -6.67
CA VAL A 32 -7.02 -7.11 -7.18
C VAL A 32 -8.42 -7.66 -7.46
N GLU A 33 -9.38 -7.47 -6.53
CA GLU A 33 -10.77 -7.89 -6.70
C GLU A 33 -11.43 -7.20 -7.91
N ARG A 34 -11.12 -5.92 -8.13
CA ARG A 34 -11.64 -5.16 -9.28
C ARG A 34 -11.02 -5.59 -10.61
N LEU A 35 -9.72 -5.85 -10.66
CA LEU A 35 -9.00 -6.17 -11.89
C LEU A 35 -9.15 -7.64 -12.29
N TYR A 36 -9.29 -8.54 -11.32
CA TYR A 36 -9.35 -9.99 -11.52
C TYR A 36 -10.60 -10.62 -10.87
N PRO A 37 -11.82 -10.13 -11.17
CA PRO A 37 -13.04 -10.56 -10.46
C PRO A 37 -13.38 -12.04 -10.66
N LYS A 38 -12.80 -12.70 -11.68
CA LYS A 38 -13.01 -14.12 -11.97
C LYS A 38 -12.05 -15.05 -11.21
N TYR A 39 -11.03 -14.51 -10.56
CA TYR A 39 -10.01 -15.27 -9.86
C TYR A 39 -10.05 -14.93 -8.37
N PRO A 40 -10.55 -15.83 -7.51
CA PRO A 40 -10.70 -15.56 -6.08
C PRO A 40 -9.34 -15.59 -5.38
N VAL A 41 -8.60 -14.49 -5.46
CA VAL A 41 -7.38 -14.28 -4.67
C VAL A 41 -7.78 -14.04 -3.22
N VAL A 42 -7.39 -14.96 -2.33
CA VAL A 42 -7.70 -14.87 -0.90
C VAL A 42 -6.63 -14.05 -0.18
N PHE A 43 -7.04 -12.97 0.47
CA PHE A 43 -6.19 -12.20 1.37
C PHE A 43 -6.34 -12.71 2.80
N GLY A 44 -5.26 -13.28 3.33
CA GLY A 44 -5.16 -13.69 4.74
C GLY A 44 -5.05 -12.51 5.72
N PRO A 45 -4.89 -12.80 7.02
CA PRO A 45 -4.71 -11.75 8.03
C PRO A 45 -3.43 -10.93 7.78
N VAL A 46 -3.44 -9.68 8.24
CA VAL A 46 -2.25 -8.81 8.21
C VAL A 46 -1.19 -9.38 9.14
N LEU A 47 -0.04 -9.73 8.59
CA LEU A 47 1.07 -10.31 9.36
C LEU A 47 1.85 -9.27 10.16
N TYR A 48 2.00 -8.06 9.60
CA TYR A 48 2.66 -6.92 10.22
C TYR A 48 2.24 -5.62 9.53
N SER A 49 2.44 -4.49 10.22
CA SER A 49 2.19 -3.15 9.69
C SER A 49 3.50 -2.36 9.64
N VAL A 50 3.75 -1.69 8.51
CA VAL A 50 4.89 -0.80 8.33
C VAL A 50 4.40 0.58 7.89
N PRO A 51 4.84 1.67 8.55
CA PRO A 51 4.51 3.01 8.09
C PRO A 51 5.23 3.31 6.77
N ILE A 52 4.47 3.76 5.76
CA ILE A 52 5.02 4.18 4.47
C ILE A 52 5.20 5.70 4.51
N GLY A 53 6.43 6.14 4.21
CA GLY A 53 6.81 7.55 4.21
C GLY A 53 7.57 7.96 2.95
N MET A 54 7.77 9.26 2.77
CA MET A 54 8.63 9.79 1.72
C MET A 54 10.10 9.69 2.12
N ALA A 55 10.95 9.19 1.22
CA ALA A 55 12.38 9.14 1.42
C ALA A 55 13.05 10.41 0.87
N THR A 56 14.05 10.93 1.59
CA THR A 56 14.95 12.00 1.14
C THR A 56 16.40 11.53 1.25
N ALA A 57 17.34 12.26 0.64
CA ALA A 57 18.75 12.07 0.95
C ALA A 57 19.00 12.20 2.47
N GLN A 58 19.93 11.39 2.99
CA GLN A 58 20.15 11.21 4.44
C GLN A 58 20.49 12.51 5.16
N ASP A 59 21.24 13.38 4.50
CA ASP A 59 21.74 14.68 4.97
C ASP A 59 20.78 15.85 4.69
N ASN A 60 19.73 15.65 3.90
CA ASN A 60 18.80 16.72 3.52
C ASN A 60 17.69 16.94 4.58
N SER A 61 18.12 17.39 5.76
CA SER A 61 17.24 17.66 6.90
C SER A 61 16.22 18.78 6.63
N THR A 62 16.57 19.76 5.80
CA THR A 62 15.68 20.87 5.41
C THR A 62 14.50 20.37 4.61
N LEU A 63 14.73 19.57 3.55
CA LEU A 63 13.65 18.99 2.75
C LEU A 63 12.79 18.04 3.58
N ARG A 64 13.43 17.19 4.40
CA ARG A 64 12.70 16.29 5.30
C ARG A 64 11.75 17.05 6.23
N SER A 65 12.21 18.16 6.81
CA SER A 65 11.39 19.00 7.69
C SER A 65 10.22 19.66 6.94
N ALA A 66 10.48 20.20 5.75
CA ALA A 66 9.44 20.82 4.92
C ALA A 66 8.37 19.80 4.48
N LEU A 67 8.78 18.60 4.07
CA LEU A 67 7.88 17.50 3.72
C LEU A 67 7.02 17.08 4.92
N ASN A 68 7.62 16.93 6.10
CA ASN A 68 6.87 16.59 7.31
C ASN A 68 5.81 17.64 7.66
N ILE A 69 6.15 18.93 7.59
CA ILE A 69 5.18 20.03 7.80
C ILE A 69 4.06 19.97 6.76
N GLY A 70 4.40 19.74 5.49
CA GLY A 70 3.42 19.59 4.41
C GLY A 70 2.47 18.41 4.64
N MET A 71 3.01 17.25 5.03
CA MET A 71 2.22 16.06 5.31
C MET A 71 1.27 16.24 6.49
N ILE A 72 1.72 16.91 7.55
CA ILE A 72 0.84 17.27 8.68
C ILE A 72 -0.34 18.10 8.15
N LYS A 73 -0.09 19.15 7.37
CA LYS A 73 -1.16 19.99 6.80
C LYS A 73 -2.16 19.17 5.97
N VAL A 74 -1.67 18.37 5.01
CA VAL A 74 -2.50 17.53 4.12
C VAL A 74 -3.31 16.49 4.89
N THR A 75 -2.77 15.97 6.00
CA THR A 75 -3.45 14.97 6.84
C THR A 75 -4.53 15.60 7.70
N HIS A 76 -4.33 16.84 8.18
CA HIS A 76 -5.28 17.55 9.04
C HIS A 76 -6.39 18.28 8.26
N ASP A 77 -6.13 18.71 7.03
CA ASP A 77 -7.10 19.49 6.23
C ASP A 77 -8.06 18.63 5.37
N GLY A 78 -8.02 17.30 5.55
CA GLY A 78 -8.90 16.35 4.88
C GLY A 78 -8.54 16.06 3.42
N ARG A 79 -7.49 16.67 2.86
CA ARG A 79 -7.02 16.32 1.50
C ARG A 79 -6.50 14.89 1.44
N TYR A 80 -5.82 14.42 2.47
CA TYR A 80 -5.40 13.01 2.54
C TYR A 80 -6.60 12.08 2.48
N ASP A 81 -7.66 12.37 3.24
CA ASP A 81 -8.86 11.53 3.33
C ASP A 81 -9.55 11.43 1.97
N LYS A 82 -9.65 12.56 1.25
CA LYS A 82 -10.17 12.59 -0.13
C LYS A 82 -9.34 11.69 -1.07
N LEU A 83 -8.01 11.73 -0.98
CA LEU A 83 -7.13 10.89 -1.79
C LEU A 83 -7.29 9.42 -1.41
N SER A 84 -7.26 9.11 -0.12
CA SER A 84 -7.39 7.76 0.41
C SER A 84 -8.69 7.11 -0.04
N GLN A 85 -9.80 7.84 0.06
CA GLN A 85 -11.11 7.36 -0.38
C GLN A 85 -11.15 7.15 -1.90
N LYS A 86 -10.57 8.06 -2.68
CA LYS A 86 -10.57 7.98 -4.15
C LYS A 86 -9.82 6.76 -4.68
N TYR A 87 -8.67 6.44 -4.08
CA TYR A 87 -7.76 5.41 -4.61
C TYR A 87 -7.90 4.06 -3.92
N PHE A 88 -8.29 4.03 -2.64
CA PHE A 88 -8.34 2.81 -1.84
C PHE A 88 -9.73 2.50 -1.26
N SER A 89 -10.69 3.43 -1.39
CA SER A 89 -12.04 3.30 -0.81
C SER A 89 -12.04 3.05 0.71
N ALA A 90 -10.95 3.43 1.37
CA ALA A 90 -10.70 3.25 2.79
C ALA A 90 -9.73 4.32 3.30
N ASP A 91 -9.72 4.56 4.60
CA ASP A 91 -8.65 5.33 5.25
C ASP A 91 -7.42 4.43 5.46
N VAL A 92 -6.36 4.68 4.70
CA VAL A 92 -5.11 3.91 4.72
C VAL A 92 -4.02 4.57 5.57
N ARG A 93 -4.35 5.61 6.35
CA ARG A 93 -3.38 6.23 7.26
C ARG A 93 -2.92 5.24 8.31
N CYS A 94 -1.70 5.45 8.78
CA CYS A 94 -1.20 4.75 9.96
C CYS A 94 -2.07 5.13 11.16
N LYS A 95 -2.84 4.16 11.68
CA LYS A 95 -3.52 4.31 12.96
C LYS A 95 -2.47 4.12 14.05
N ARG A 96 -2.33 5.10 14.95
CA ARG A 96 -1.61 4.86 16.21
C ARG A 96 -2.25 3.64 16.85
N GLY A 97 -1.44 2.64 17.20
CA GLY A 97 -1.93 1.48 17.93
C GLY A 97 -2.69 1.95 19.17
N SER A 98 -3.91 1.41 19.33
CA SER A 98 -4.62 1.38 20.61
C SER A 98 -3.84 0.55 21.62
#